data_AF-A0A7C3UMV5-F1
#
_entry.id   AF-A0A7C3UMV5-F1
#
_cell.length_a   1.000
_cell.length_b   1.000
_cell.length_c   1.000
_cell.angle_alpha   90.00
_cell.angle_beta   90.00
_cell.angle_gamma   90.00
#
_symmetry.space_group_name_H-M   'P 1'
#
loop_
_entity.id
_entity.type
_entity.pdbx_description
1 polymer ?
#
loop_
_entity_poly.entity_id
_entity_poly.type
_entity_poly.pdbx_seq_one_letter_code
_entity_poly.pdbx_strand_id
1 'polypeptide(L)'
;MNTAEARSVLELLESNARLSAPEIATMLGLDPGEVAEFVRDMEEKKVIIKYHTLVNWEKFGDEKVSALIEVRVAPQREVGFDAVAER
;
A
#
# COMPACT_ATOMS: atom_id res chain seq x y z
N MET A 1 -23.52 0.79 1.21
CA MET A 1 -22.44 0.28 0.32
C MET A 1 -22.42 -1.25 0.21
N ASN A 2 -22.39 -1.79 -1.01
CA ASN A 2 -22.27 -3.22 -1.33
C ASN A 2 -20.80 -3.65 -1.55
N THR A 3 -20.52 -4.95 -1.55
CA THR A 3 -19.14 -5.49 -1.67
C THR A 3 -18.45 -5.09 -2.99
N ALA A 4 -19.19 -4.95 -4.08
CA ALA A 4 -18.65 -4.50 -5.36
C ALA A 4 -18.21 -3.03 -5.32
N GLU A 5 -19.01 -2.17 -4.70
CA GLU A 5 -18.72 -0.74 -4.55
C GLU A 5 -17.50 -0.52 -3.65
N ALA A 6 -17.43 -1.27 -2.54
CA ALA A 6 -16.28 -1.26 -1.61
C ALA A 6 -14.96 -1.57 -2.33
N ARG A 7 -14.98 -2.57 -3.22
CA ARG A 7 -13.81 -2.92 -4.03
C ARG A 7 -13.42 -1.78 -4.97
N SER A 8 -14.38 -1.17 -5.66
CA SER A 8 -14.09 -0.07 -6.59
C SER A 8 -13.50 1.16 -5.89
N VAL A 9 -13.93 1.48 -4.67
CA VAL A 9 -13.31 2.55 -3.86
C VAL A 9 -11.84 2.24 -3.57
N LEU A 10 -11.53 1.01 -3.19
CA LEU A 10 -10.16 0.59 -2.90
C LEU A 10 -9.28 0.58 -4.17
N GLU A 11 -9.80 0.13 -5.31
CA GLU A 11 -9.07 0.15 -6.60
C GLU A 11 -8.77 1.59 -7.06
N LEU A 12 -9.68 2.53 -6.81
CA LEU A 12 -9.47 3.94 -7.09
C LEU A 12 -8.39 4.55 -6.19
N LEU A 13 -8.42 4.24 -4.88
CA LEU A 13 -7.40 4.69 -3.93
C LEU A 13 -6.03 4.06 -4.19
N GLU A 14 -5.98 2.82 -4.65
CA GLU A 14 -4.75 2.14 -5.06
C GLU A 14 -4.12 2.82 -6.28
N SER A 15 -4.95 3.13 -7.29
CA SER A 15 -4.50 3.78 -8.52
C SER A 15 -4.12 5.24 -8.29
N ASN A 16 -4.85 5.94 -7.44
CA ASN A 16 -4.62 7.34 -7.13
C ASN A 16 -4.97 7.65 -5.66
N ALA A 17 -3.94 7.55 -4.83
CA ALA A 17 -3.97 7.87 -3.40
C ALA A 17 -4.36 9.32 -3.07
N ARG A 18 -4.45 10.23 -4.06
CA ARG A 18 -4.86 11.63 -3.84
C ARG A 18 -6.35 11.89 -4.03
N LEU A 19 -7.12 10.90 -4.50
CA LEU A 19 -8.55 11.08 -4.70
C LEU A 19 -9.25 11.35 -3.37
N SER A 20 -10.05 12.41 -3.33
CA SER A 20 -10.87 12.74 -2.17
C SER A 20 -12.16 11.91 -2.16
N ALA A 21 -12.70 11.64 -0.97
CA ALA A 21 -14.00 10.96 -0.81
C ALA A 21 -15.12 11.52 -1.71
N PRO A 22 -15.32 12.86 -1.86
CA PRO A 22 -16.34 13.38 -2.77
C PRO A 22 -16.04 13.13 -4.27
N GLU A 23 -14.78 13.06 -4.69
CA GLU A 23 -14.43 12.71 -6.07
C GLU A 23 -14.76 11.24 -6.36
N ILE A 24 -14.37 10.34 -5.45
CA ILE A 24 -14.67 8.92 -5.53
C ILE A 24 -16.18 8.69 -5.56
N ALA A 25 -16.91 9.38 -4.68
CA ALA A 25 -18.36 9.34 -4.64
C ALA A 25 -19.00 9.81 -5.96
N THR A 26 -18.50 10.89 -6.55
CA THR A 26 -18.98 11.38 -7.86
C THR A 26 -18.71 10.38 -8.98
N MET A 27 -17.55 9.70 -8.96
CA MET A 27 -17.19 8.70 -9.97
C MET A 27 -18.03 7.41 -9.88
N LEU A 28 -18.41 7.02 -8.66
CA LEU A 28 -19.17 5.79 -8.40
C LEU A 28 -20.68 6.03 -8.23
N GLY A 29 -21.14 7.28 -8.20
CA GLY A 29 -22.54 7.64 -7.94
C GLY A 29 -22.98 7.33 -6.50
N LEU A 30 -22.05 7.36 -5.55
CA LEU A 30 -22.29 7.06 -4.13
C LEU A 30 -22.44 8.34 -3.30
N ASP A 31 -22.87 8.19 -2.05
CA ASP A 31 -22.87 9.29 -1.10
C ASP A 31 -21.44 9.60 -0.60
N PRO A 32 -20.99 10.87 -0.61
CA PRO A 32 -19.66 11.25 -0.11
C PRO A 32 -19.42 10.91 1.36
N GLY A 33 -20.47 10.96 2.20
CA GLY A 33 -20.41 10.62 3.61
C GLY A 33 -20.18 9.13 3.83
N GLU A 34 -20.92 8.28 3.12
CA GLU A 34 -20.70 6.83 3.15
C GLU A 34 -19.28 6.46 2.71
N VAL A 35 -18.78 7.07 1.64
CA VAL A 35 -17.40 6.83 1.16
C VAL A 35 -16.37 7.30 2.18
N ALA A 36 -16.56 8.47 2.80
CA ALA A 36 -15.63 8.97 3.81
C ALA A 36 -15.57 8.09 5.06
N GLU A 37 -16.72 7.64 5.56
CA GLU A 37 -16.75 6.71 6.69
C GLU A 37 -16.14 5.36 6.34
N PHE A 38 -16.41 4.84 5.14
CA PHE A 38 -15.82 3.59 4.66
C PHE A 38 -14.30 3.69 4.59
N VAL A 39 -13.76 4.75 3.99
CA VAL A 39 -12.30 4.94 3.89
C VAL A 39 -11.68 5.00 5.28
N ARG A 40 -12.27 5.76 6.22
CA ARG A 40 -11.79 5.84 7.60
C ARG A 40 -11.79 4.47 8.30
N ASP A 41 -12.87 3.70 8.15
CA ASP A 41 -12.96 2.35 8.71
C ASP A 41 -11.92 1.39 8.10
N MET A 42 -11.63 1.52 6.79
CA MET A 42 -10.56 0.76 6.14
C MET A 42 -9.16 1.16 6.61
N GLU A 43 -8.93 2.43 6.93
CA GLU A 43 -7.68 2.92 7.55
C GLU A 43 -7.53 2.40 8.99
N GLU A 44 -8.59 2.47 9.81
CA GLU A 44 -8.58 1.94 11.19
C GLU A 44 -8.36 0.43 11.23
N LYS A 45 -8.98 -0.31 10.31
CA LYS A 45 -8.79 -1.76 10.16
C LYS A 45 -7.44 -2.14 9.54
N LYS A 46 -6.60 -1.16 9.17
CA LYS A 46 -5.33 -1.35 8.45
C LYS A 46 -5.46 -2.13 7.15
N VAL A 47 -6.63 -2.08 6.52
CA VAL A 47 -6.81 -2.53 5.13
C VAL A 47 -6.06 -1.55 4.21
N ILE A 48 -6.18 -0.26 4.49
CA ILE A 48 -5.33 0.78 3.91
C ILE A 48 -4.12 0.95 4.85
N ILE A 49 -2.95 0.48 4.40
CA ILE A 49 -1.72 0.47 5.21
C ILE A 49 -0.97 1.80 5.09
N LYS A 50 -0.85 2.32 3.87
CA LYS A 50 -0.20 3.60 3.57
C LYS A 50 -0.59 4.11 2.19
N TYR A 51 -0.53 5.43 2.04
CA TYR A 51 -0.56 6.08 0.73
C TYR A 51 0.87 6.22 0.21
N HIS A 52 1.14 5.68 -0.98
CA HIS A 52 2.47 5.74 -1.59
C HIS A 52 2.46 6.62 -2.84
N THR A 53 3.58 7.31 -3.09
CA THR A 53 3.78 8.12 -4.29
C THR A 53 5.01 7.60 -5.02
N LEU A 54 4.84 7.35 -6.32
CA LEU A 54 5.95 7.02 -7.21
C LEU A 54 6.71 8.31 -7.55
N VAL A 55 7.94 8.42 -7.05
CA VAL A 55 8.82 9.58 -7.26
C VAL A 55 9.95 9.17 -8.20
N ASN A 56 10.18 9.97 -9.24
CA ASN A 56 11.37 9.83 -10.09
C ASN A 56 12.54 10.54 -9.41
N TRP A 57 13.36 9.78 -8.68
CA TRP A 57 14.52 10.28 -7.95
C TRP A 57 15.66 10.73 -8.88
N GLU A 58 15.78 10.15 -10.08
CA GLU A 58 16.77 10.57 -11.09
C GLU A 58 16.53 12.02 -11.51
N LYS A 59 15.28 12.41 -11.77
CA LYS A 59 14.91 13.80 -12.10
C LYS A 59 15.00 14.74 -10.91
N PHE A 60 14.84 14.23 -9.69
CA PHE A 60 14.94 15.03 -8.47
C PHE A 60 16.41 15.35 -8.11
N GLY A 61 17.38 14.64 -8.71
CA GLY A 61 18.81 14.85 -8.48
C GLY A 61 19.34 14.14 -7.23
N ASP A 62 18.60 13.16 -6.70
CA ASP A 62 19.03 12.33 -5.57
C ASP A 62 19.63 11.03 -6.14
N GLU A 63 20.95 11.05 -6.39
CA GLU A 63 21.71 9.93 -6.90
C GLU A 63 21.83 8.82 -5.84
N LYS A 64 20.81 7.97 -5.74
CA LYS A 64 20.83 6.77 -4.90
C LYS A 64 21.17 5.54 -5.71
N VAL A 65 22.35 4.97 -5.47
CA VAL A 65 22.75 3.67 -6.02
C VAL A 65 22.04 2.57 -5.23
N SER A 66 21.16 1.81 -5.89
CA SER A 66 20.52 0.64 -5.30
C SER A 66 21.30 -0.62 -5.67
N ALA A 67 21.74 -1.40 -4.68
CA ALA A 67 22.41 -2.69 -4.89
C ALA A 67 21.56 -3.83 -4.34
N LEU A 68 21.32 -4.86 -5.15
CA LEU A 68 20.64 -6.08 -4.72
C LEU A 68 21.69 -7.10 -4.30
N ILE A 69 21.68 -7.53 -3.03
CA ILE A 69 22.56 -8.59 -2.52
C ILE A 69 21.79 -9.90 -2.54
N GLU A 70 22.06 -10.76 -3.52
CA GLU A 70 21.52 -12.12 -3.57
C GLU A 70 22.38 -13.06 -2.71
N VAL A 71 21.87 -13.47 -1.55
CA VAL A 71 22.58 -14.41 -0.66
C VAL A 71 22.11 -15.84 -0.94
N ARG A 72 22.99 -16.68 -1.50
CA ARG A 72 22.76 -18.13 -1.63
C ARG A 72 23.36 -18.85 -0.43
N VAL A 73 22.53 -19.25 0.54
CA VAL A 73 22.95 -20.13 1.64
C VAL A 73 22.73 -21.59 1.25
N ALA A 74 23.81 -22.40 1.31
CA ALA A 74 23.68 -23.84 1.37
C ALA A 74 23.35 -24.22 2.82
N PRO A 75 22.23 -24.91 3.11
CA PRO A 75 21.88 -25.26 4.47
C PRO A 75 22.93 -26.23 5.04
N GLN A 76 23.67 -25.78 6.06
CA GLN A 76 24.47 -26.69 6.87
C GLN A 76 23.53 -27.45 7.80
N ARG A 77 23.63 -28.78 7.79
CA ARG A 77 22.93 -29.65 8.73
C ARG A 77 23.39 -29.28 10.16
N GLU A 78 22.42 -29.04 11.03
CA GLU A 78 22.53 -29.00 12.51
C GLU A 78 22.58 -27.64 13.23
N VAL A 79 22.31 -26.50 12.58
CA VAL A 79 21.94 -25.27 13.31
C VAL A 79 20.65 -24.68 12.73
N GLY A 80 19.60 -24.64 13.55
CA GLY A 80 18.28 -24.13 13.19
C GLY A 80 18.28 -22.62 12.91
N PHE A 81 17.21 -22.17 12.26
CA PHE A 81 16.97 -20.78 11.83
C PHE A 81 16.87 -19.75 12.98
N ASP A 82 16.87 -20.18 14.24
CA ASP A 82 16.74 -19.29 15.40
C ASP A 82 17.97 -18.39 15.63
N ALA A 83 19.16 -18.75 15.13
CA ALA A 83 20.37 -17.95 15.38
C ALA A 83 20.48 -16.67 14.54
N VAL A 84 19.70 -16.53 13.45
CA VAL A 84 19.78 -15.38 12.54
C VAL A 84 18.72 -14.31 12.86
N ALA A 85 17.80 -14.58 13.81
CA ALA A 85 16.67 -13.70 14.14
C ALA A 85 16.97 -12.66 15.24
N GLU A 86 18.21 -12.54 15.73
CA GLU A 86 18.63 -11.49 16.68
C GLU A 86 19.62 -10.51 16.04
N ARG A 87 19.14 -9.66 15.13
CA ARG A 87 19.29 -8.18 15.20
C ARG A 87 18.64 -7.46 14.02
#